data_AF-A0A151BY98-F1
#
_entry.id   AF-A0A151BY98-F1
#
_cell.length_a   1.000
_cell.length_b   1.000
_cell.length_c   1.000
_cell.angle_alpha   90.00
_cell.angle_beta   90.00
_cell.angle_gamma   90.00
#
_symmetry.space_group_name_H-M   'P 1'
#
loop_
_entity.id
_entity.type
_entity.pdbx_description
1 polymer ?
#
loop_
_entity_poly.entity_id
_entity_poly.type
_entity_poly.pdbx_seq_one_letter_code
_entity_poly.pdbx_strand_id
1 'polypeptide(L)'
;MHQRRPGLSPGTSLILPGNVVDYVVAFDDFASAISVPAPSLMASPLIGLPLPPAGWSPRDFAPELIWHPMAWLPERLKRPLTNGDDVEPDNGWVLRVGLELQESGLYDQVSGSWFDVLTHLGIDPANADDAHRLSSWLAGGPDRRLDEFDLDELIFVEDAPEWSLEAAISSLEPLEVVARTKAARQLLAMCNETLTGDGVEPAEQAEMVGMMLTLGVWATCGDEALGARIEQVRERLDAYAGGLSDAGSPVFALSAIFADMVDAGEPIENDLLAQFERVRRQTGLSEFAAS
;
A
#
# COMPACT_ATOMS: atom_id res chain seq x y z
N MET A 1 -6.96 10.10 -24.74
CA MET A 1 -7.99 10.11 -23.70
C MET A 1 -7.81 8.83 -22.89
N HIS A 2 -6.88 8.86 -21.94
CA HIS A 2 -6.71 7.91 -20.85
C HIS A 2 -6.18 8.75 -19.70
N GLN A 3 -6.90 8.78 -18.58
CA GLN A 3 -6.29 8.79 -17.26
C GLN A 3 -7.41 8.55 -16.26
N ARG A 4 -7.92 7.32 -16.23
CA ARG A 4 -8.56 6.86 -15.01
C ARG A 4 -7.42 6.49 -14.05
N ARG A 5 -7.35 7.18 -12.90
CA ARG A 5 -6.34 7.00 -11.85
C ARG A 5 -7.07 7.00 -10.51
N PRO A 6 -7.21 5.87 -9.82
CA PRO A 6 -8.03 5.75 -8.62
C PRO A 6 -7.12 5.60 -7.39
N GLY A 7 -5.99 6.30 -7.37
CA GLY A 7 -4.90 6.01 -6.44
C GLY A 7 -3.62 6.76 -6.76
N LEU A 8 -2.49 6.04 -6.76
CA LEU A 8 -1.12 6.55 -6.74
C LEU A 8 -0.77 7.64 -7.77
N SER A 9 0.01 8.63 -7.29
CA SER A 9 0.57 9.70 -8.12
C SER A 9 1.65 9.21 -9.10
N PRO A 10 1.86 9.89 -10.25
CA PRO A 10 2.97 9.58 -11.16
C PRO A 10 4.33 9.52 -10.45
N GLY A 11 5.13 8.53 -10.79
CA GLY A 11 6.44 8.25 -10.19
C GLY A 11 6.37 7.43 -8.90
N THR A 12 5.18 7.20 -8.33
CA THR A 12 5.04 6.43 -7.09
C THR A 12 5.12 4.93 -7.38
N SER A 13 5.99 4.21 -6.69
CA SER A 13 6.02 2.74 -6.78
C SER A 13 4.78 2.14 -6.11
N LEU A 14 4.22 1.06 -6.67
CA LEU A 14 3.18 0.33 -5.97
C LEU A 14 3.77 -0.43 -4.79
N ILE A 15 4.95 -1.02 -4.93
CA ILE A 15 5.67 -1.67 -3.83
C ILE A 15 6.59 -0.66 -3.14
N LEU A 16 6.58 -0.64 -1.81
CA LEU A 16 7.29 0.33 -0.97
C LEU A 16 7.00 1.79 -1.37
N PRO A 17 5.75 2.26 -1.21
CA PRO A 17 5.40 3.66 -1.49
C PRO A 17 6.32 4.60 -0.72
N GLY A 18 6.79 5.66 -1.39
CA GLY A 18 7.86 6.50 -0.86
C GLY A 18 7.44 7.39 0.30
N ASN A 19 6.15 7.66 0.50
CA ASN A 19 5.64 8.66 1.44
C ASN A 19 4.40 8.17 2.19
N VAL A 20 4.48 8.17 3.52
CA VAL A 20 3.40 7.74 4.42
C VAL A 20 2.18 8.68 4.37
N VAL A 21 2.40 9.98 4.17
CA VAL A 21 1.32 10.96 4.03
C VAL A 21 0.58 10.74 2.72
N ASP A 22 1.32 10.55 1.62
CA ASP A 22 0.73 10.27 0.31
C ASP A 22 -0.03 8.94 0.33
N TYR A 23 0.44 7.95 1.11
CA TYR A 23 -0.29 6.70 1.34
C TYR A 23 -1.64 6.94 2.01
N VAL A 24 -1.72 7.76 3.07
CA VAL A 24 -2.99 8.04 3.77
C VAL A 24 -4.00 8.67 2.82
N VAL A 25 -3.56 9.62 1.98
CA VAL A 25 -4.41 10.24 0.97
C VAL A 25 -4.89 9.21 -0.06
N ALA A 26 -3.96 8.41 -0.61
CA ALA A 26 -4.31 7.37 -1.58
C ALA A 26 -5.23 6.29 -0.98
N PHE A 27 -5.06 5.97 0.30
CA PHE A 27 -5.91 5.03 1.04
C PHE A 27 -7.34 5.56 1.14
N ASP A 28 -7.52 6.81 1.57
CA ASP A 28 -8.85 7.42 1.73
C ASP A 28 -9.59 7.57 0.39
N ASP A 29 -8.87 8.02 -0.64
CA ASP A 29 -9.39 8.11 -2.01
C ASP A 29 -9.86 6.75 -2.51
N PHE A 30 -9.04 5.70 -2.31
CA PHE A 30 -9.38 4.35 -2.74
C PHE A 30 -10.54 3.76 -1.93
N ALA A 31 -10.51 3.89 -0.60
CA ALA A 31 -11.55 3.38 0.29
C ALA A 31 -12.92 3.96 -0.03
N SER A 32 -12.98 5.28 -0.24
CA SER A 32 -14.18 5.99 -0.66
C SER A 32 -14.74 5.45 -1.97
N ALA A 33 -13.86 5.05 -2.88
CA ALA A 33 -14.22 4.68 -4.23
C ALA A 33 -14.64 3.19 -4.37
N ILE A 34 -14.23 2.29 -3.49
CA ILE A 34 -14.65 0.87 -3.54
C ILE A 34 -15.87 0.55 -2.67
N SER A 35 -16.47 1.55 -1.99
CA SER A 35 -17.66 1.36 -1.13
C SER A 35 -17.49 0.31 -0.01
N VAL A 36 -16.24 -0.06 0.31
CA VAL A 36 -15.90 -0.93 1.44
C VAL A 36 -15.52 -0.04 2.62
N PRO A 37 -16.04 -0.29 3.84
CA PRO A 37 -15.64 0.48 5.01
C PRO A 37 -14.12 0.40 5.21
N ALA A 38 -13.47 1.55 5.40
CA ALA A 38 -12.03 1.65 5.63
C ALA A 38 -11.48 0.63 6.66
N PRO A 39 -12.15 0.34 7.80
CA PRO A 39 -11.66 -0.65 8.76
C PRO A 39 -11.66 -2.10 8.26
N SER A 40 -12.33 -2.38 7.14
CA SER A 40 -12.37 -3.71 6.51
C SER A 40 -11.28 -3.88 5.47
N LEU A 41 -10.57 -2.81 5.12
CA LEU A 41 -9.48 -2.85 4.14
C LEU A 41 -8.19 -3.34 4.78
N MET A 42 -7.45 -4.14 4.02
CA MET A 42 -6.14 -4.62 4.41
C MET A 42 -5.11 -3.57 4.01
N ALA A 43 -4.65 -2.80 4.99
CA ALA A 43 -3.60 -1.80 4.82
C ALA A 43 -2.23 -2.43 5.10
N SER A 44 -1.23 -2.11 4.30
CA SER A 44 0.16 -2.52 4.55
C SER A 44 1.11 -1.43 4.09
N PRO A 45 2.19 -1.13 4.84
CA PRO A 45 3.23 -0.22 4.40
C PRO A 45 4.07 -0.76 3.23
N LEU A 46 3.86 -2.03 2.86
CA LEU A 46 4.56 -2.67 1.75
C LEU A 46 3.98 -2.29 0.38
N ILE A 47 2.72 -1.87 0.30
CA ILE A 47 2.10 -1.50 -0.98
C ILE A 47 1.35 -0.17 -0.89
N GLY A 48 1.24 0.51 -2.02
CA GLY A 48 0.69 1.87 -2.13
C GLY A 48 -0.84 1.99 -2.09
N LEU A 49 -1.57 0.88 -2.22
CA LEU A 49 -3.04 0.86 -2.14
C LEU A 49 -3.50 -0.27 -1.22
N PRO A 50 -4.56 -0.10 -0.43
CA PRO A 50 -5.06 -1.19 0.39
C PRO A 50 -5.78 -2.25 -0.44
N LEU A 51 -5.88 -3.47 0.09
CA LEU A 51 -6.69 -4.53 -0.53
C LEU A 51 -8.09 -4.58 0.10
N PRO A 52 -9.13 -4.93 -0.68
CA PRO A 52 -10.42 -5.30 -0.12
C PRO A 52 -10.33 -6.56 0.76
N PRO A 53 -11.33 -6.81 1.64
CA PRO A 53 -11.42 -8.05 2.41
C PRO A 53 -11.41 -9.27 1.50
N ALA A 54 -10.76 -10.34 1.96
CA ALA A 54 -10.54 -11.55 1.18
C ALA A 54 -11.82 -12.10 0.50
N GLY A 55 -11.72 -12.40 -0.79
CA GLY A 55 -12.80 -13.02 -1.58
C GLY A 55 -13.82 -12.04 -2.19
N TRP A 56 -13.43 -10.79 -2.44
CA TRP A 56 -14.29 -9.78 -3.06
C TRP A 56 -14.70 -10.12 -4.51
N SER A 57 -15.75 -9.46 -4.97
CA SER A 57 -16.27 -9.50 -6.33
C SER A 57 -16.09 -8.14 -7.02
N PRO A 58 -15.96 -8.08 -8.36
CA PRO A 58 -16.03 -6.79 -9.06
C PRO A 58 -17.36 -6.05 -8.83
N ARG A 59 -18.42 -6.75 -8.38
CA ARG A 59 -19.71 -6.15 -7.98
C ARG A 59 -19.67 -5.41 -6.64
N ASP A 60 -18.62 -5.63 -5.85
CA ASP A 60 -18.41 -4.90 -4.59
C ASP A 60 -17.82 -3.51 -4.82
N PHE A 61 -17.33 -3.23 -6.03
CA PHE A 61 -16.72 -1.95 -6.39
C PHE A 61 -17.78 -0.95 -6.87
N ALA A 62 -17.54 0.34 -6.65
CA ALA A 62 -18.40 1.37 -7.25
C ALA A 62 -18.36 1.27 -8.79
N PRO A 63 -19.46 1.63 -9.48
CA PRO A 63 -19.52 1.61 -10.94
C PRO A 63 -18.36 2.37 -11.61
N GLU A 64 -17.90 3.46 -10.99
CA GLU A 64 -16.82 4.31 -11.47
C GLU A 64 -15.42 3.68 -11.30
N LEU A 65 -15.30 2.61 -10.52
CA LEU A 65 -14.05 1.88 -10.28
C LEU A 65 -13.98 0.48 -10.86
N ILE A 66 -15.07 -0.02 -11.45
CA ILE A 66 -15.06 -1.37 -12.01
C ILE A 66 -14.11 -1.52 -13.21
N TRP A 67 -13.49 -0.46 -13.71
CA TRP A 67 -12.42 -0.56 -14.69
C TRP A 67 -11.06 -0.93 -14.08
N HIS A 68 -10.89 -0.80 -12.76
CA HIS A 68 -9.63 -1.01 -12.05
C HIS A 68 -9.27 -2.50 -11.97
N PRO A 69 -7.99 -2.89 -12.19
CA PRO A 69 -7.54 -4.28 -12.10
C PRO A 69 -7.87 -4.99 -10.77
N MET A 70 -7.89 -4.28 -9.65
CA MET A 70 -8.21 -4.82 -8.32
C MET A 70 -9.60 -5.49 -8.29
N ALA A 71 -10.57 -4.95 -9.03
CA ALA A 71 -11.92 -5.52 -9.11
C ALA A 71 -11.93 -6.91 -9.78
N TRP A 72 -10.92 -7.20 -10.60
CA TRP A 72 -10.85 -8.35 -11.51
C TRP A 72 -9.71 -9.31 -11.20
N LEU A 73 -9.11 -9.21 -10.00
CA LEU A 73 -8.07 -10.16 -9.62
C LEU A 73 -8.62 -11.59 -9.70
N PRO A 74 -7.80 -12.56 -10.11
CA PRO A 74 -8.15 -13.98 -10.08
C PRO A 74 -8.23 -14.51 -8.64
N GLU A 75 -8.97 -15.60 -8.44
CA GLU A 75 -9.30 -16.14 -7.11
C GLU A 75 -8.05 -16.41 -6.25
N ARG A 76 -6.93 -16.87 -6.85
CA ARG A 76 -5.67 -17.13 -6.14
C ARG A 76 -5.06 -15.87 -5.49
N LEU A 77 -5.41 -14.68 -5.98
CA LEU A 77 -4.91 -13.39 -5.47
C LEU A 77 -5.92 -12.71 -4.54
N LYS A 78 -7.20 -13.10 -4.58
CA LYS A 78 -8.25 -12.52 -3.73
C LYS A 78 -8.19 -12.98 -2.27
N ARG A 79 -7.37 -13.98 -1.94
CA ARG A 79 -7.27 -14.54 -0.59
C ARG A 79 -5.82 -14.90 -0.24
N PRO A 80 -5.47 -14.91 1.05
CA PRO A 80 -4.26 -15.55 1.53
C PRO A 80 -4.22 -17.03 1.10
N LEU A 81 -3.05 -17.51 0.74
CA LEU A 81 -2.85 -18.93 0.48
C LEU A 81 -2.82 -19.72 1.79
N THR A 82 -3.22 -20.99 1.71
CA THR A 82 -3.18 -21.93 2.84
C THR A 82 -2.39 -23.16 2.44
N ASN A 83 -1.48 -23.60 3.31
CA ASN A 83 -0.71 -24.83 3.16
C ASN A 83 -0.85 -25.68 4.42
N GLY A 84 -1.83 -26.57 4.42
CA GLY A 84 -2.21 -27.29 5.65
C GLY A 84 -2.79 -26.33 6.68
N ASP A 85 -2.17 -26.27 7.85
CA ASP A 85 -2.57 -25.36 8.94
C ASP A 85 -1.88 -23.98 8.84
N ASP A 86 -0.90 -23.82 7.96
CA ASP A 86 -0.17 -22.57 7.77
C ASP A 86 -0.95 -21.65 6.82
N VAL A 87 -1.27 -20.45 7.30
CA VAL A 87 -1.90 -19.38 6.52
C VAL A 87 -0.85 -18.35 6.17
N GLU A 88 -0.81 -17.92 4.91
CA GLU A 88 0.03 -16.83 4.46
C GLU A 88 -0.22 -15.58 5.33
N PRO A 89 0.84 -14.96 5.89
CA PRO A 89 0.69 -13.73 6.67
C PRO A 89 0.09 -12.60 5.83
N ASP A 90 -0.68 -11.70 6.46
CA ASP A 90 -1.37 -10.60 5.76
C ASP A 90 -0.41 -9.76 4.90
N ASN A 91 0.74 -9.34 5.45
CA ASN A 91 1.75 -8.60 4.68
C ASN A 91 2.35 -9.43 3.54
N GLY A 92 2.48 -10.75 3.70
CA GLY A 92 2.93 -11.64 2.64
C GLY A 92 1.93 -11.70 1.49
N TRP A 93 0.65 -11.87 1.81
CA TRP A 93 -0.43 -11.85 0.82
C TRP A 93 -0.51 -10.51 0.10
N VAL A 94 -0.50 -9.41 0.85
CA VAL A 94 -0.56 -8.06 0.32
C VAL A 94 0.62 -7.76 -0.62
N LEU A 95 1.84 -8.17 -0.23
CA LEU A 95 3.03 -8.04 -1.07
C LEU A 95 2.92 -8.89 -2.35
N ARG A 96 2.43 -10.14 -2.25
CA ARG A 96 2.22 -11.02 -3.41
C ARG A 96 1.27 -10.41 -4.44
N VAL A 97 0.17 -9.80 -3.98
CA VAL A 97 -0.75 -9.07 -4.87
C VAL A 97 -0.08 -7.84 -5.49
N GLY A 98 0.68 -7.07 -4.70
CA GLY A 98 1.45 -5.93 -5.21
C GLY A 98 2.47 -6.30 -6.30
N LEU A 99 3.17 -7.43 -6.13
CA LEU A 99 4.11 -7.99 -7.10
C LEU A 99 3.41 -8.33 -8.41
N GLU A 100 2.30 -9.07 -8.37
CA GLU A 100 1.54 -9.43 -9.58
C GLU A 100 1.01 -8.19 -10.31
N LEU A 101 0.47 -7.21 -9.58
CA LEU A 101 -0.03 -5.97 -10.18
C LEU A 101 1.09 -5.14 -10.84
N GLN A 102 2.24 -5.02 -10.18
CA GLN A 102 3.33 -4.19 -10.68
C GLN A 102 4.13 -4.89 -11.79
N GLU A 103 4.58 -6.12 -11.55
CA GLU A 103 5.51 -6.81 -12.45
C GLU A 103 4.82 -7.36 -13.72
N SER A 104 3.51 -7.61 -13.68
CA SER A 104 2.72 -7.94 -14.88
C SER A 104 2.29 -6.70 -15.68
N GLY A 105 2.70 -5.49 -15.27
CA GLY A 105 2.41 -4.25 -15.98
C GLY A 105 0.96 -3.78 -15.88
N LEU A 106 0.20 -4.27 -14.90
CA LEU A 106 -1.14 -3.77 -14.61
C LEU A 106 -1.11 -2.38 -13.95
N TYR A 107 0.02 -2.01 -13.37
CA TYR A 107 0.33 -0.67 -12.90
C TYR A 107 1.58 -0.11 -13.61
N ASP A 108 1.47 1.08 -14.17
CA ASP A 108 2.60 1.84 -14.71
C ASP A 108 3.01 2.94 -13.71
N GLN A 109 4.15 2.73 -13.04
CA GLN A 109 4.74 3.68 -12.09
C GLN A 109 5.03 5.04 -12.73
N VAL A 110 5.51 5.09 -13.97
CA VAL A 110 5.96 6.35 -14.59
C VAL A 110 4.78 7.29 -14.75
N SER A 111 3.68 6.79 -15.31
CA SER A 111 2.47 7.57 -15.48
C SER A 111 1.52 7.52 -14.29
N GLY A 112 1.75 6.68 -13.29
CA GLY A 112 0.81 6.42 -12.20
C GLY A 112 -0.55 5.93 -12.71
N SER A 113 -0.58 5.17 -13.81
CA SER A 113 -1.82 4.70 -14.42
C SER A 113 -2.00 3.19 -14.27
N TRP A 114 -3.26 2.77 -14.38
CA TRP A 114 -3.65 1.37 -14.25
C TRP A 114 -4.16 0.85 -15.59
N PHE A 115 -3.97 -0.43 -15.82
CA PHE A 115 -4.59 -1.16 -16.91
C PHE A 115 -6.13 -1.05 -16.82
N ASP A 116 -6.79 -0.61 -17.90
CA ASP A 116 -8.24 -0.44 -17.90
C ASP A 116 -8.94 -1.72 -18.39
N VAL A 117 -9.51 -2.47 -17.44
CA VAL A 117 -10.15 -3.76 -17.71
C VAL A 117 -11.38 -3.62 -18.61
N LEU A 118 -12.19 -2.57 -18.42
CA LEU A 118 -13.37 -2.37 -19.27
C LEU A 118 -12.95 -2.08 -20.73
N THR A 119 -11.91 -1.27 -20.92
CA THR A 119 -11.33 -0.99 -22.23
C THR A 119 -10.81 -2.28 -22.87
N HIS A 120 -10.12 -3.13 -22.10
CA HIS A 120 -9.68 -4.45 -22.57
C HIS A 120 -10.85 -5.35 -22.99
N LEU A 121 -11.95 -5.32 -22.23
CA LEU A 121 -13.18 -6.03 -22.55
C LEU A 121 -13.99 -5.38 -23.70
N GLY A 122 -13.52 -4.26 -24.26
CA GLY A 122 -14.22 -3.51 -25.30
C GLY A 122 -15.55 -2.94 -24.83
N ILE A 123 -15.64 -2.59 -23.56
CA ILE A 123 -16.81 -1.95 -22.93
C ILE A 123 -16.47 -0.49 -22.68
N ASP A 124 -17.25 0.41 -23.27
CA ASP A 124 -17.08 1.84 -23.09
C ASP A 124 -18.26 2.44 -22.29
N PRO A 125 -18.07 2.80 -21.00
CA PRO A 125 -19.12 3.44 -20.21
C PRO A 125 -19.66 4.77 -20.77
N ALA A 126 -18.99 5.39 -21.74
CA ALA A 126 -19.51 6.56 -22.45
C ALA A 126 -20.57 6.19 -23.51
N ASN A 127 -20.62 4.92 -23.93
CA ASN A 127 -21.66 4.39 -24.80
C ASN A 127 -22.90 4.01 -23.97
N ALA A 128 -24.09 4.46 -24.41
CA ALA A 128 -25.34 4.23 -23.70
C ALA A 128 -25.69 2.73 -23.54
N ASP A 129 -25.40 1.90 -24.53
CA ASP A 129 -25.69 0.45 -24.49
C ASP A 129 -24.77 -0.26 -23.49
N ASP A 130 -23.48 0.08 -23.49
CA ASP A 130 -22.50 -0.46 -22.54
C ASP A 130 -22.76 0.03 -21.11
N ALA A 131 -23.13 1.30 -20.93
CA ALA A 131 -23.54 1.85 -19.64
C ALA A 131 -24.78 1.12 -19.10
N HIS A 132 -25.76 0.84 -19.96
CA HIS A 132 -26.96 0.08 -19.58
C HIS A 132 -26.62 -1.37 -19.24
N ARG A 133 -25.76 -2.01 -20.04
CA ARG A 133 -25.25 -3.38 -19.81
C ARG A 133 -24.53 -3.49 -18.46
N LEU A 134 -23.61 -2.58 -18.17
CA LEU A 134 -22.90 -2.52 -16.88
C LEU A 134 -23.85 -2.27 -15.72
N SER A 135 -24.80 -1.33 -15.85
CA SER A 135 -25.78 -1.04 -14.80
C SER A 135 -26.68 -2.24 -14.50
N SER A 136 -27.15 -2.92 -15.55
CA SER A 136 -27.96 -4.15 -15.44
C SER A 136 -27.17 -5.27 -14.76
N TRP A 137 -25.90 -5.46 -15.17
CA TRP A 137 -25.01 -6.42 -14.56
C TRP A 137 -24.78 -6.09 -13.09
N LEU A 138 -24.35 -4.87 -12.74
CA LEU A 138 -24.15 -4.43 -11.35
C LEU A 138 -25.40 -4.62 -10.46
N ALA A 139 -26.60 -4.47 -11.03
CA ALA A 139 -27.87 -4.71 -10.33
C ALA A 139 -28.23 -6.20 -10.10
N GLY A 140 -27.32 -7.14 -10.43
CA GLY A 140 -27.55 -8.59 -10.28
C GLY A 140 -27.90 -9.31 -11.58
N GLY A 141 -27.95 -8.59 -12.71
CA GLY A 141 -28.18 -9.19 -14.02
C GLY A 141 -27.01 -10.09 -14.45
N PRO A 142 -27.27 -11.13 -15.26
CA PRO A 142 -26.21 -11.97 -15.82
C PRO A 142 -25.51 -11.27 -16.97
N ASP A 143 -24.20 -11.48 -17.08
CA ASP A 143 -23.42 -11.12 -18.26
C ASP A 143 -22.25 -12.08 -18.39
N ARG A 144 -22.35 -13.01 -19.34
CA ARG A 144 -21.37 -14.09 -19.48
C ARG A 144 -19.92 -13.59 -19.54
N ARG A 145 -19.66 -12.49 -20.24
CA ARG A 145 -18.28 -11.99 -20.42
C ARG A 145 -17.75 -11.37 -19.12
N LEU A 146 -18.59 -10.62 -18.39
CA LEU A 146 -18.21 -10.04 -17.11
C LEU A 146 -18.21 -11.06 -15.97
N ASP A 147 -19.01 -12.13 -16.07
CA ASP A 147 -19.09 -13.18 -15.05
C ASP A 147 -17.95 -14.22 -15.17
N GLU A 148 -17.45 -14.46 -16.40
CA GLU A 148 -16.38 -15.45 -16.66
C GLU A 148 -14.96 -14.83 -16.66
N PHE A 149 -14.83 -13.50 -16.76
CA PHE A 149 -13.52 -12.85 -16.89
C PHE A 149 -12.84 -12.62 -15.53
N ASP A 150 -11.54 -12.92 -15.49
CA ASP A 150 -10.59 -12.43 -14.51
C ASP A 150 -9.24 -12.13 -15.19
N LEU A 151 -8.28 -11.63 -14.42
CA LEU A 151 -6.97 -11.24 -14.95
C LEU A 151 -6.01 -12.42 -15.18
N ASP A 152 -6.38 -13.68 -14.89
CA ASP A 152 -5.45 -14.81 -15.09
C ASP A 152 -4.99 -14.94 -16.53
N GLU A 153 -5.87 -14.65 -17.48
CA GLU A 153 -5.54 -14.62 -18.91
C GLU A 153 -4.38 -13.67 -19.26
N LEU A 154 -4.11 -12.68 -18.41
CA LEU A 154 -3.10 -11.64 -18.64
C LEU A 154 -1.86 -11.77 -17.76
N ILE A 155 -2.01 -12.26 -16.53
CA ILE A 155 -0.92 -12.23 -15.52
C ILE A 155 -0.38 -13.61 -15.15
N PHE A 156 -1.08 -14.69 -15.49
CA PHE A 156 -0.64 -16.03 -15.11
C PHE A 156 0.60 -16.47 -15.91
N VAL A 157 1.62 -16.94 -15.21
CA VAL A 157 2.87 -17.46 -15.80
C VAL A 157 2.91 -18.97 -15.67
N GLU A 158 2.56 -19.69 -16.74
CA GLU A 158 2.43 -21.16 -16.72
C GLU A 158 3.74 -21.88 -16.32
N ASP A 159 4.89 -21.37 -16.76
CA ASP A 159 6.20 -21.95 -16.44
C ASP A 159 6.66 -21.68 -15.00
N ALA A 160 6.01 -20.77 -14.29
CA ALA A 160 6.36 -20.36 -12.93
C ALA A 160 5.13 -19.89 -12.14
N PRO A 161 4.12 -20.75 -11.89
CA PRO A 161 2.83 -20.33 -11.34
C PRO A 161 2.90 -19.76 -9.92
N GLU A 162 3.99 -20.04 -9.19
CA GLU A 162 4.23 -19.60 -7.81
C GLU A 162 5.29 -18.49 -7.70
N TRP A 163 5.71 -17.90 -8.83
CA TRP A 163 6.80 -16.92 -8.86
C TRP A 163 6.59 -15.75 -7.86
N SER A 164 5.35 -15.27 -7.74
CA SER A 164 5.00 -14.13 -6.89
C SER A 164 4.99 -14.50 -5.41
N LEU A 165 4.64 -15.74 -5.08
CA LEU A 165 4.73 -16.27 -3.71
C LEU A 165 6.19 -16.43 -3.29
N GLU A 166 7.02 -17.04 -4.13
CA GLU A 166 8.46 -17.20 -3.86
C GLU A 166 9.15 -15.84 -3.69
N ALA A 167 8.82 -14.87 -4.55
CA ALA A 167 9.30 -13.51 -4.47
C ALA A 167 8.84 -12.82 -3.17
N ALA A 168 7.56 -12.97 -2.79
CA ALA A 168 7.03 -12.41 -1.55
C ALA A 168 7.74 -13.01 -0.32
N ILE A 169 7.85 -14.34 -0.23
CA ILE A 169 8.54 -15.02 0.89
C ILE A 169 9.99 -14.56 1.03
N SER A 170 10.73 -14.53 -0.08
CA SER A 170 12.15 -14.17 -0.07
C SER A 170 12.40 -12.70 0.24
N SER A 171 11.42 -11.83 -0.01
CA SER A 171 11.58 -10.37 0.09
C SER A 171 10.85 -9.76 1.29
N LEU A 172 9.92 -10.47 1.94
CA LEU A 172 9.01 -9.90 2.94
C LEU A 172 9.75 -9.20 4.08
N GLU A 173 10.57 -9.92 4.85
CA GLU A 173 11.28 -9.36 6.00
C GLU A 173 12.21 -8.18 5.61
N PRO A 174 13.06 -8.29 4.56
CA PRO A 174 13.84 -7.15 4.11
C PRO A 174 13.00 -5.93 3.70
N LEU A 175 11.88 -6.13 3.01
CA LEU A 175 10.99 -5.04 2.60
C LEU A 175 10.25 -4.42 3.79
N GLU A 176 9.86 -5.21 4.80
CA GLU A 176 9.26 -4.69 6.03
C GLU A 176 10.21 -3.77 6.79
N VAL A 177 11.49 -4.13 6.86
CA VAL A 177 12.53 -3.26 7.43
C VAL A 177 12.64 -1.97 6.64
N VAL A 178 12.74 -2.04 5.30
CA VAL A 178 12.84 -0.85 4.46
C VAL A 178 11.61 0.05 4.59
N ALA A 179 10.41 -0.52 4.55
CA ALA A 179 9.16 0.22 4.69
C ALA A 179 9.11 0.96 6.03
N ARG A 180 9.45 0.24 7.12
CA ARG A 180 9.53 0.79 8.47
C ARG A 180 10.55 1.92 8.56
N THR A 181 11.75 1.75 8.01
CA THR A 181 12.80 2.79 8.03
C THR A 181 12.39 4.03 7.26
N LYS A 182 11.75 3.88 6.09
CA LYS A 182 11.25 5.01 5.31
C LYS A 182 10.17 5.79 6.05
N ALA A 183 9.18 5.07 6.61
CA ALA A 183 8.13 5.69 7.41
C ALA A 183 8.70 6.38 8.67
N ALA A 184 9.62 5.72 9.39
CA ALA A 184 10.27 6.29 10.56
C ALA A 184 11.02 7.59 10.23
N ARG A 185 11.72 7.66 9.10
CA ARG A 185 12.43 8.87 8.67
C ARG A 185 11.49 10.07 8.48
N GLN A 186 10.30 9.83 7.93
CA GLN A 186 9.27 10.85 7.74
C GLN A 186 8.62 11.26 9.07
N LEU A 187 8.24 10.29 9.88
CA LEU A 187 7.64 10.55 11.18
C LEU A 187 8.62 11.24 12.14
N LEU A 188 9.92 10.92 12.04
CA LEU A 188 10.99 11.61 12.76
C LEU A 188 11.11 13.08 12.33
N ALA A 189 11.04 13.36 11.02
CA ALA A 189 11.03 14.73 10.51
C ALA A 189 9.83 15.51 11.06
N MET A 190 8.63 14.92 11.05
CA MET A 190 7.41 15.51 11.62
C MET A 190 7.53 15.74 13.13
N CYS A 191 8.16 14.83 13.88
CA CYS A 191 8.43 15.03 15.30
C CYS A 191 9.35 16.23 15.51
N ASN A 192 10.42 16.36 14.72
CA ASN A 192 11.37 17.47 14.84
C ASN A 192 10.73 18.82 14.48
N GLU A 193 9.86 18.85 13.48
CA GLU A 193 9.04 20.03 13.15
C GLU A 193 8.12 20.39 14.32
N THR A 194 7.46 19.40 14.93
CA THR A 194 6.59 19.63 16.10
C THR A 194 7.37 20.17 17.31
N LEU A 195 8.59 19.67 17.53
CA LEU A 195 9.45 20.13 18.63
C LEU A 195 10.01 21.54 18.43
N THR A 196 10.13 22.00 17.18
CA THR A 196 10.72 23.30 16.82
C THR A 196 9.69 24.34 16.38
N GLY A 197 8.44 23.93 16.16
CA GLY A 197 7.36 24.74 15.63
C GLY A 197 6.86 25.80 16.62
N ASP A 198 7.43 27.01 16.52
CA ASP A 198 6.89 28.19 17.20
C ASP A 198 5.57 28.63 16.54
N GLY A 199 4.51 28.78 17.34
CA GLY A 199 3.25 29.41 16.92
C GLY A 199 2.15 28.49 16.39
N VAL A 200 2.30 27.16 16.48
CA VAL A 200 1.21 26.21 16.27
C VAL A 200 0.36 26.13 17.54
N GLU A 201 -0.96 26.14 17.40
CA GLU A 201 -1.87 26.03 18.55
C GLU A 201 -1.73 24.66 19.23
N PRO A 202 -1.79 24.56 20.57
CA PRO A 202 -1.57 23.30 21.28
C PRO A 202 -2.50 22.15 20.86
N ALA A 203 -3.74 22.47 20.46
CA ALA A 203 -4.69 21.48 19.98
C ALA A 203 -4.26 20.86 18.63
N GLU A 204 -3.77 21.68 17.71
CA GLU A 204 -3.27 21.23 16.41
C GLU A 204 -1.99 20.39 16.56
N GLN A 205 -1.10 20.77 17.49
CA GLN A 205 0.06 19.94 17.83
C GLN A 205 -0.35 18.57 18.38
N ALA A 206 -1.37 18.50 19.24
CA ALA A 206 -1.86 17.24 19.78
C ALA A 206 -2.46 16.33 18.68
N GLU A 207 -3.20 16.90 17.73
CA GLU A 207 -3.73 16.18 16.57
C GLU A 207 -2.60 15.61 15.69
N MET A 208 -1.57 16.42 15.39
CA MET A 208 -0.40 15.97 14.63
C MET A 208 0.31 14.80 15.33
N VAL A 209 0.50 14.86 16.65
CA VAL A 209 1.12 13.78 17.42
C VAL A 209 0.24 12.52 17.44
N GLY A 210 -1.08 12.67 17.57
CA GLY A 210 -2.03 11.56 17.46
C GLY A 210 -1.95 10.85 16.10
N MET A 211 -1.82 11.62 15.01
CA MET A 211 -1.59 11.08 13.67
C MET A 211 -0.25 10.36 13.57
N MET A 212 0.85 10.96 14.06
CA MET A 212 2.17 10.33 14.06
C MET A 212 2.21 9.00 14.83
N LEU A 213 1.52 8.91 15.96
CA LEU A 213 1.39 7.66 16.72
C LEU A 213 0.65 6.59 15.91
N THR A 214 -0.45 6.97 15.29
CA THR A 214 -1.27 6.04 14.47
C THR A 214 -0.48 5.52 13.27
N LEU A 215 0.21 6.40 12.55
CA LEU A 215 1.08 6.02 11.45
C LEU A 215 2.30 5.22 11.91
N GLY A 216 2.84 5.55 13.09
CA GLY A 216 3.96 4.83 13.70
C GLY A 216 3.62 3.37 14.00
N VAL A 217 2.43 3.10 14.56
CA VAL A 217 1.94 1.73 14.80
C VAL A 217 1.77 0.97 13.50
N TRP A 218 1.14 1.60 12.49
CA TRP A 218 0.98 1.00 11.16
C TRP A 218 2.34 0.66 10.50
N ALA A 219 3.32 1.55 10.62
CA ALA A 219 4.67 1.37 10.08
C ALA A 219 5.49 0.26 10.75
N THR A 220 5.02 -0.31 11.87
CA THR A 220 5.72 -1.42 12.53
C THR A 220 5.67 -2.73 11.74
N CYS A 221 4.78 -2.86 10.76
CA CYS A 221 4.62 -4.10 9.98
C CYS A 221 4.38 -5.35 10.86
N GLY A 222 3.69 -5.22 12.00
CA GLY A 222 3.42 -6.35 12.90
C GLY A 222 4.51 -6.67 13.92
N ASP A 223 5.54 -5.82 14.07
CA ASP A 223 6.50 -5.93 15.18
C ASP A 223 5.84 -5.55 16.51
N GLU A 224 5.43 -6.57 17.27
CA GLU A 224 4.71 -6.42 18.53
C GLU A 224 5.48 -5.60 19.57
N ALA A 225 6.81 -5.78 19.64
CA ALA A 225 7.63 -5.10 20.63
C ALA A 225 7.72 -3.60 20.33
N LEU A 226 7.89 -3.25 19.06
CA LEU A 226 7.90 -1.86 18.61
C LEU A 226 6.52 -1.22 18.71
N GLY A 227 5.47 -1.94 18.31
CA GLY A 227 4.08 -1.49 18.44
C GLY A 227 3.73 -1.17 19.89
N ALA A 228 4.11 -2.05 20.83
CA ALA A 228 3.92 -1.83 22.26
C ALA A 228 4.67 -0.59 22.79
N ARG A 229 5.88 -0.31 22.29
CA ARG A 229 6.62 0.92 22.64
C ARG A 229 5.89 2.18 22.20
N ILE A 230 5.31 2.19 21.00
CA ILE A 230 4.58 3.35 20.47
C ILE A 230 3.27 3.54 21.22
N GLU A 231 2.54 2.47 21.53
CA GLU A 231 1.31 2.54 22.32
C GLU A 231 1.56 3.04 23.76
N GLN A 232 2.69 2.68 24.39
CA GLN A 232 3.09 3.28 25.67
C GLN A 232 3.29 4.79 25.58
N VAL A 233 3.75 5.31 24.43
CA VAL A 233 3.85 6.77 24.21
C VAL A 233 2.47 7.39 24.05
N ARG A 234 1.52 6.71 23.38
CA ARG A 234 0.12 7.15 23.28
C ARG A 234 -0.53 7.28 24.65
N GLU A 235 -0.40 6.26 25.50
CA GLU A 235 -0.95 6.30 26.87
C GLU A 235 -0.35 7.46 27.69
N ARG A 236 0.95 7.74 27.51
CA ARG A 236 1.61 8.88 28.16
C ARG A 236 1.10 10.21 27.65
N LEU A 237 0.81 10.32 26.35
CA LEU A 237 0.27 11.54 25.73
C LEU A 237 -1.09 11.91 26.32
N ASP A 238 -1.99 10.94 26.48
CA ASP A 238 -3.33 11.17 27.04
C ASP A 238 -3.28 11.69 28.48
N ALA A 239 -2.24 11.34 29.23
CA ALA A 239 -2.01 11.78 30.61
C ALA A 239 -1.13 13.03 30.73
N TYR A 240 -0.59 13.55 29.62
CA TYR A 240 0.42 14.60 29.63
C TYR A 240 -0.21 16.00 29.72
N ALA A 241 0.21 16.78 30.72
CA ALA A 241 -0.29 18.13 30.96
C ALA A 241 0.72 19.25 30.62
N GLY A 242 1.93 18.90 30.18
CA GLY A 242 2.98 19.85 29.82
C GLY A 242 2.89 20.32 28.36
N GLY A 243 3.83 21.17 27.94
CA GLY A 243 4.01 21.52 26.54
C GLY A 243 4.60 20.35 25.75
N LEU A 244 4.09 20.11 24.54
CA LEU A 244 4.57 19.01 23.68
C LEU A 244 6.02 19.21 23.20
N SER A 245 6.52 20.45 23.24
CA SER A 245 7.93 20.80 22.99
C SER A 245 8.83 20.73 24.23
N ASP A 246 8.29 20.45 25.42
CA ASP A 246 9.08 20.35 26.64
C ASP A 246 10.00 19.12 26.61
N ALA A 247 11.20 19.25 27.19
CA ALA A 247 12.09 18.11 27.34
C ALA A 247 11.41 16.98 28.13
N GLY A 248 11.41 15.77 27.56
CA GLY A 248 10.75 14.60 28.14
C GLY A 248 9.27 14.45 27.77
N SER A 249 8.75 15.31 26.90
CA SER A 249 7.41 15.14 26.33
C SER A 249 7.27 13.80 25.57
N PRO A 250 6.04 13.35 25.32
CA PRO A 250 5.77 12.21 24.45
C PRO A 250 6.39 12.34 23.05
N VAL A 251 6.50 13.57 22.52
CA VAL A 251 7.09 13.83 21.19
C VAL A 251 8.59 13.50 21.17
N PHE A 252 9.33 13.80 22.24
CA PHE A 252 10.74 13.38 22.37
C PHE A 252 10.88 11.85 22.41
N ALA A 253 10.00 11.17 23.14
CA ALA A 253 10.01 9.71 23.20
C ALA A 253 9.71 9.08 21.84
N LEU A 254 8.75 9.66 21.10
CA LEU A 254 8.39 9.23 19.76
C LEU A 254 9.54 9.47 18.76
N SER A 255 10.15 10.64 18.79
CA SER A 255 11.35 10.98 18.00
C SER A 255 12.48 9.98 18.24
N ALA A 256 12.76 9.62 19.51
CA ALA A 256 13.77 8.63 19.84
C ALA A 256 13.45 7.23 19.27
N ILE A 257 12.19 6.78 19.34
CA ILE A 257 11.77 5.50 18.77
C ILE A 257 12.00 5.49 17.24
N PHE A 258 11.60 6.56 16.55
CA PHE A 258 11.79 6.64 15.11
C PHE A 258 13.26 6.76 14.70
N ALA A 259 14.09 7.46 15.48
CA ALA A 259 15.54 7.47 15.28
C ALA A 259 16.13 6.06 15.42
N ASP A 260 15.77 5.30 16.46
CA ASP A 260 16.21 3.91 16.63
C ASP A 260 15.83 3.03 15.42
N MET A 261 14.61 3.22 14.87
CA MET A 261 14.15 2.48 13.70
C MET A 261 14.93 2.83 12.44
N VAL A 262 15.30 4.10 12.26
CA VAL A 262 16.14 4.55 11.15
C VAL A 262 17.54 3.94 11.27
N ASP A 263 18.17 4.06 12.43
CA ASP A 263 19.53 3.57 12.68
C ASP A 263 19.62 2.05 12.50
N ALA A 264 18.58 1.31 12.92
CA ALA A 264 18.55 -0.15 12.80
C ALA A 264 18.38 -0.63 11.36
N GLY A 265 17.57 0.06 10.55
CA GLY A 265 17.23 -0.42 9.20
C GLY A 265 18.06 0.20 8.07
N GLU A 266 18.73 1.33 8.28
CA GLU A 266 19.60 1.95 7.27
C GLU A 266 20.68 0.99 6.71
N PRO A 267 21.38 0.17 7.52
CA PRO A 267 22.34 -0.81 6.99
C PRO A 267 21.70 -1.83 6.05
N ILE A 268 20.46 -2.24 6.34
CA ILE A 268 19.70 -3.24 5.56
C ILE A 268 19.20 -2.61 4.25
N GLU A 269 18.64 -1.39 4.32
CA GLU A 269 18.25 -0.61 3.15
C GLU A 269 19.43 -0.42 2.18
N ASN A 270 20.60 -0.07 2.72
CA ASN A 270 21.82 0.10 1.92
C ASN A 270 22.33 -1.20 1.29
N ASP A 271 22.30 -2.33 2.02
CA ASP A 271 22.70 -3.61 1.45
C ASP A 271 21.75 -4.06 0.33
N LEU A 272 20.44 -3.90 0.51
CA LEU A 272 19.46 -4.20 -0.54
C LEU A 272 19.69 -3.35 -1.80
N LEU A 273 19.88 -2.04 -1.64
CA LEU A 273 20.21 -1.16 -2.77
C LEU A 273 21.49 -1.61 -3.49
N ALA A 274 22.53 -1.97 -2.73
CA ALA A 274 23.78 -2.48 -3.29
C ALA A 274 23.60 -3.84 -3.99
N GLN A 275 22.71 -4.72 -3.49
CA GLN A 275 22.34 -5.96 -4.17
C GLN A 275 21.62 -5.69 -5.49
N PHE A 276 20.60 -4.81 -5.50
CA PHE A 276 19.89 -4.41 -6.71
C PHE A 276 20.83 -3.81 -7.76
N GLU A 277 21.73 -2.91 -7.37
CA GLU A 277 22.71 -2.34 -8.29
C GLU A 277 23.67 -3.39 -8.85
N ARG A 278 24.07 -4.38 -8.05
CA ARG A 278 24.92 -5.49 -8.52
C ARG A 278 24.19 -6.32 -9.57
N VAL A 279 22.94 -6.69 -9.31
CA VAL A 279 22.10 -7.44 -10.26
C VAL A 279 21.92 -6.63 -11.54
N ARG A 280 21.57 -5.35 -11.43
CA ARG A 280 21.38 -4.45 -12.57
C ARG A 280 22.63 -4.34 -13.45
N ARG A 281 23.82 -4.28 -12.83
CA ARG A 281 25.10 -4.27 -13.55
C ARG A 281 25.39 -5.61 -14.23
N GLN A 282 25.04 -6.73 -13.59
CA GLN A 282 25.25 -8.08 -14.13
C GLN A 282 24.31 -8.41 -15.30
N THR A 283 23.08 -7.89 -15.29
CA THR A 283 22.07 -8.15 -16.32
C THR A 283 22.11 -7.17 -17.49
N GLY A 284 22.98 -6.15 -17.45
CA GLY A 284 23.08 -5.16 -18.53
C GLY A 284 21.94 -4.14 -18.56
N LEU A 285 21.10 -4.08 -17.53
CA LEU A 285 19.96 -3.15 -17.41
C LEU A 285 20.37 -1.69 -17.08
N SER A 286 21.63 -1.33 -17.30
CA SER A 286 22.16 0.01 -17.03
C SER A 286 21.76 1.07 -18.06
N GLU A 287 21.26 0.68 -19.24
CA GLU A 287 20.99 1.63 -20.34
C GLU A 287 19.59 2.26 -20.36
N PHE A 288 18.67 1.86 -19.49
CA PHE A 288 17.25 2.30 -19.54
C PHE A 288 16.81 3.35 -18.50
N ALA A 289 17.70 3.88 -17.64
CA ALA A 289 17.33 4.95 -16.67
C ALA A 289 18.03 6.30 -16.92
N ALA A 290 18.16 6.66 -18.19
CA ALA A 290 18.43 8.04 -18.60
C ALA A 290 17.32 8.52 -19.55
N SER A 291 16.08 8.51 -19.06
CA SER A 291 14.93 9.21 -19.66
C SER A 291 13.90 9.53 -18.61
#